data_AF-A0A2M7RPE4-F1
#
_entry.id   AF-A0A2M7RPE4-F1
#
_cell.length_a   1.000
_cell.length_b   1.000
_cell.length_c   1.000
_cell.angle_alpha   90.00
_cell.angle_beta   90.00
_cell.angle_gamma   90.00
#
_symmetry.space_group_name_H-M   'P 1'
#
loop_
_entity.id
_entity.type
_entity.pdbx_description
1 polymer ?
#
loop_
_entity_poly.entity_id
_entity_poly.type
_entity_poly.pdbx_seq_one_letter_code
_entity_poly.pdbx_strand_id
1 'polypeptide(L)'
;MLIFIPTSGLGSRLGGLTKYTNKALLKIGDKPAISHIIDLYPDGEFVIALGYLGDYVKQFLELAYPDKKFEFVYVDPYEGSGSSLLKSMSFAENNLQSPFIFNTCDTILTKAPPPPFTNWMACARSNKPDVFRTVSINKDNIIKINEKGEMNYDYAYTGVAGIYNYSEFWAELNNIIKINSSTDLSDCHVFMNLLSNFNIKLWVVDDWHDTGTVETLNKTRRFFNREYNVLDKHEEAIYFLDDNVIKFFNDSSLCKNRVRRSTLLTGLIPKIISSSDNFYKYEFVQGKLLSHVITESRLECLLDWAEKNLWLPSDIISLDFKIKCKHFYIDKTNQRLENYFEQINRQDECNIINNIEIPKYKDIFNKIDWERLCSSQPTMFHGDFILDNILYKDDGFVLLDWRQDFSGEIAAGDRYYDLAKFNHNLIFNHDIVSDNCFSIEFKNEMIFCDIHRSHNLTIIQQKFIDLLEKRGYDLYKIKILTPLIWLNMAPLHLYPLNKFLFYFGKYNLWRELCSCT
;
A
#
# COMPACT_ATOMS: atom_id res chain seq x y z
N MET A 1 10.01 29.45 6.42
CA MET A 1 8.73 29.74 7.13
C MET A 1 8.43 28.56 8.03
N LEU A 2 7.96 28.73 9.28
CA LEU A 2 7.64 27.60 10.16
C LEU A 2 6.22 27.08 9.92
N ILE A 3 6.09 25.76 9.75
CA ILE A 3 4.82 25.06 9.56
C ILE A 3 4.69 23.98 10.64
N PHE A 4 3.59 23.98 11.37
CA PHE A 4 3.22 22.95 12.32
C PHE A 4 2.17 22.00 11.72
N ILE A 5 2.48 20.70 11.71
CA ILE A 5 1.58 19.65 11.20
C ILE A 5 1.42 18.55 12.25
N PRO A 6 0.25 18.43 12.90
CA PRO A 6 -0.01 17.33 13.81
C PRO A 6 -0.48 16.09 13.07
N THR A 7 0.28 15.00 13.23
CA THR A 7 -0.01 13.66 12.68
C THR A 7 -0.28 12.64 13.79
N SER A 8 -0.54 13.09 15.03
CA SER A 8 -0.59 12.25 16.24
C SER A 8 -1.84 11.38 16.38
N GLY A 9 -2.97 11.81 15.79
CA GLY A 9 -4.27 11.18 16.03
C GLY A 9 -4.47 9.85 15.28
N LEU A 10 -5.29 8.97 15.88
CA LEU A 10 -5.64 7.63 15.37
C LEU A 10 -6.27 7.61 13.96
N GLY A 11 -6.98 8.68 13.59
CA GLY A 11 -7.81 8.68 12.39
C GLY A 11 -9.00 7.73 12.49
N SER A 12 -9.63 7.60 13.67
CA SER A 12 -10.74 6.66 13.93
C SER A 12 -11.88 6.71 12.92
N ARG A 13 -12.16 7.89 12.34
CA ARG A 13 -13.15 8.13 11.27
C ARG A 13 -12.80 7.48 9.93
N LEU A 14 -11.61 6.91 9.79
CA LEU A 14 -11.11 6.19 8.60
C LEU A 14 -11.16 4.66 8.77
N GLY A 15 -11.58 4.16 9.93
CA GLY A 15 -11.80 2.74 10.19
C GLY A 15 -10.55 1.88 9.92
N GLY A 16 -10.73 0.78 9.18
CA GLY A 16 -9.65 -0.16 8.88
C GLY A 16 -8.51 0.39 8.00
N LEU A 17 -8.66 1.57 7.42
CA LEU A 17 -7.62 2.19 6.60
C LEU A 17 -6.42 2.65 7.42
N THR A 18 -6.60 2.99 8.70
CA THR A 18 -5.52 3.46 9.58
C THR A 18 -5.00 2.37 10.52
N LYS A 19 -5.39 1.11 10.33
CA LYS A 19 -4.97 0.00 11.19
C LYS A 19 -3.45 -0.24 11.18
N TYR A 20 -2.82 -0.06 10.02
CA TYR A 20 -1.39 -0.37 9.80
C TYR A 20 -0.62 0.81 9.19
N THR A 21 -1.28 1.96 9.01
CA THR A 21 -0.66 3.16 8.46
C THR A 21 -1.24 4.40 9.11
N ASN A 22 -0.42 5.44 9.27
CA ASN A 22 -0.87 6.72 9.80
C ASN A 22 -1.79 7.41 8.78
N LYS A 23 -2.82 8.14 9.25
CA LYS A 23 -3.76 8.85 8.36
C LYS A 23 -3.09 9.80 7.37
N ALA A 24 -1.98 10.43 7.76
CA ALA A 24 -1.22 11.36 6.93
C ALA A 24 -0.50 10.64 5.77
N LEU A 25 -0.31 9.33 5.88
CA LEU A 25 0.34 8.49 4.86
C LEU A 25 -0.67 7.82 3.91
N LEU A 26 -1.97 8.08 4.05
CA LEU A 26 -2.96 7.54 3.12
C LEU A 26 -2.75 8.11 1.71
N LYS A 27 -2.74 7.22 0.71
CA LYS A 27 -2.50 7.56 -0.70
C LYS A 27 -3.63 8.43 -1.28
N ILE A 28 -3.24 9.56 -1.89
CA ILE A 28 -4.07 10.53 -2.63
C ILE A 28 -3.41 10.77 -4.00
N GLY A 29 -4.06 10.35 -5.10
CA GLY A 29 -3.36 10.22 -6.37
C GLY A 29 -2.20 9.21 -6.23
N ASP A 30 -0.99 9.61 -6.61
CA ASP A 30 0.19 8.77 -6.55
C ASP A 30 1.09 8.95 -5.32
N LYS A 31 0.81 9.93 -4.45
CA LYS A 31 1.60 10.25 -3.25
C LYS A 31 0.74 10.29 -1.97
N PRO A 32 1.30 10.23 -0.76
CA PRO A 32 0.49 10.28 0.46
C PRO A 32 -0.05 11.69 0.72
N ALA A 33 -1.13 11.80 1.49
CA ALA A 33 -1.77 13.07 1.86
C ALA A 33 -0.77 14.12 2.37
N ILE A 34 0.16 13.72 3.25
CA ILE A 34 1.18 14.61 3.79
C ILE A 34 2.11 15.20 2.72
N SER A 35 2.38 14.48 1.62
CA SER A 35 3.24 14.99 0.55
C SER A 35 2.59 16.18 -0.16
N HIS A 36 1.28 16.14 -0.40
CA HIS A 36 0.54 17.29 -0.95
C HIS A 36 0.63 18.52 -0.03
N ILE A 37 0.78 18.30 1.28
CA ILE A 37 0.96 19.37 2.26
C ILE A 37 2.39 19.91 2.25
N ILE A 38 3.41 19.04 2.30
CA ILE A 38 4.82 19.45 2.31
C ILE A 38 5.17 20.22 1.03
N ASP A 39 4.70 19.76 -0.13
CA ASP A 39 4.96 20.37 -1.43
C ASP A 39 4.35 21.78 -1.57
N LEU A 40 3.31 22.07 -0.78
CA LEU A 40 2.71 23.40 -0.72
C LEU A 40 3.65 24.45 -0.11
N TYR A 41 4.66 24.01 0.67
CA TYR A 41 5.60 24.87 1.38
C TYR A 41 7.04 24.58 0.92
N PRO A 42 7.46 25.07 -0.26
CA PRO A 42 8.80 24.80 -0.80
C PRO A 42 9.93 25.29 0.12
N ASP A 43 9.77 26.43 0.79
CA ASP A 43 10.74 26.99 1.75
C ASP A 43 10.32 26.79 3.22
N GLY A 44 9.49 25.77 3.46
CA GLY A 44 8.98 25.40 4.78
C GLY A 44 10.03 24.72 5.65
N GLU A 45 10.06 25.09 6.92
CA GLU A 45 10.67 24.34 8.02
C GLU A 45 9.52 23.76 8.85
N PHE A 46 9.56 22.47 9.15
CA PHE A 46 8.38 21.75 9.62
C PHE A 46 8.56 21.22 11.03
N VAL A 47 7.59 21.51 11.90
CA VAL A 47 7.45 20.85 13.21
C VAL A 47 6.31 19.85 13.10
N ILE A 48 6.62 18.56 13.24
CA ILE A 48 5.67 17.46 13.06
C ILE A 48 5.37 16.84 14.42
N ALA A 49 4.11 16.87 14.85
CA ALA A 49 3.68 16.20 16.08
C ALA A 49 3.31 14.74 15.81
N LEU A 50 4.12 13.83 16.33
CA LEU A 50 4.03 12.39 16.19
C LEU A 50 3.25 11.75 17.35
N GLY A 51 2.45 10.74 17.05
CA GLY A 51 1.68 9.98 18.03
C GLY A 51 1.42 8.58 17.49
N TYR A 52 0.17 8.21 17.28
CA TYR A 52 -0.21 6.93 16.70
C TYR A 52 0.49 6.67 15.36
N LEU A 53 1.28 5.59 15.28
CA LEU A 53 2.11 5.24 14.11
C LEU A 53 2.99 6.39 13.60
N GLY A 54 3.38 7.32 14.49
CA GLY A 54 4.17 8.50 14.14
C GLY A 54 5.57 8.16 13.64
N ASP A 55 6.13 7.02 14.04
CA ASP A 55 7.42 6.55 13.53
C ASP A 55 7.41 6.35 12.01
N TYR A 56 6.29 5.86 11.44
CA TYR A 56 6.16 5.73 9.98
C TYR A 56 6.13 7.09 9.28
N VAL A 57 5.52 8.09 9.89
CA VAL A 57 5.50 9.46 9.36
C VAL A 57 6.91 10.03 9.33
N LYS A 58 7.66 9.87 10.43
CA LYS A 58 9.05 10.30 10.53
C LYS A 58 9.91 9.64 9.46
N GLN A 59 9.90 8.30 9.41
CA GLN A 59 10.65 7.53 8.42
C GLN A 59 10.33 7.97 6.99
N PHE A 60 9.05 8.15 6.66
CA PHE A 60 8.63 8.59 5.34
C PHE A 60 9.15 9.99 5.01
N LEU A 61 8.99 10.98 5.91
CA LEU A 61 9.39 12.36 5.66
C LEU A 61 10.91 12.51 5.47
N GLU A 62 11.70 11.86 6.33
CA GLU A 62 13.16 11.86 6.22
C GLU A 62 13.64 11.18 4.93
N LEU A 63 12.95 10.14 4.48
CA LEU A 63 13.29 9.40 3.24
C LEU A 63 12.85 10.14 1.97
N ALA A 64 11.65 10.72 1.99
CA ALA A 64 11.03 11.38 0.84
C ALA A 64 11.61 12.78 0.60
N TYR A 65 11.88 13.52 1.67
CA TYR A 65 12.26 14.94 1.63
C TYR A 65 13.57 15.21 2.39
N PRO A 66 14.70 14.60 1.99
CA PRO A 66 15.96 14.69 2.74
C PRO A 66 16.51 16.12 2.85
N ASP A 67 16.14 17.01 1.92
CA ASP A 67 16.58 18.40 1.90
C ASP A 67 15.69 19.35 2.73
N LYS A 68 14.57 18.85 3.27
CA LYS A 68 13.68 19.64 4.14
C LYS A 68 14.12 19.54 5.59
N LYS A 69 13.90 20.62 6.35
CA LYS A 69 14.14 20.62 7.80
C LYS A 69 12.89 20.16 8.53
N PHE A 70 13.04 19.09 9.30
CA PHE A 70 12.00 18.55 10.17
C PHE A 70 12.45 18.56 11.62
N GLU A 71 11.58 19.04 12.50
CA GLU A 71 11.63 18.79 13.94
C GLU A 71 10.45 17.91 14.32
N PHE A 72 10.71 16.89 15.13
CA PHE A 72 9.70 15.92 15.53
C PHE A 72 9.42 16.01 17.03
N VAL A 73 8.16 16.20 17.40
CA VAL A 73 7.71 16.20 18.81
C VAL A 73 6.78 15.02 19.05
N TYR A 74 6.95 14.32 20.17
CA TYR A 74 6.18 13.12 20.49
C TYR A 74 5.06 13.47 21.46
N VAL A 75 3.82 13.18 21.07
CA VAL A 75 2.60 13.49 21.81
C VAL A 75 2.19 12.30 22.67
N ASP A 76 1.99 12.55 23.96
CA ASP A 76 1.43 11.57 24.91
C ASP A 76 0.57 12.30 25.98
N PRO A 77 -0.73 11.95 26.16
CA PRO A 77 -1.51 10.98 25.40
C PRO A 77 -1.97 11.54 24.04
N TYR A 78 -1.95 10.69 23.01
CA TYR A 78 -2.55 10.98 21.69
C TYR A 78 -3.97 10.40 21.53
N GLU A 79 -4.46 9.64 22.51
CA GLU A 79 -5.80 9.08 22.57
C GLU A 79 -6.38 9.11 23.99
N GLY A 80 -7.70 8.99 24.12
CA GLY A 80 -8.38 8.97 25.42
C GLY A 80 -8.50 10.34 26.09
N SER A 81 -8.88 10.33 27.37
CA SER A 81 -9.10 11.56 28.16
C SER A 81 -7.84 12.43 28.23
N GLY A 82 -7.99 13.74 28.02
CA GLY A 82 -6.86 14.68 28.00
C GLY A 82 -6.05 14.69 26.70
N SER A 83 -6.27 13.75 25.77
CA SER A 83 -5.79 13.89 24.39
C SER A 83 -6.67 14.87 23.62
N SER A 84 -6.10 15.63 22.68
CA SER A 84 -6.85 16.50 21.76
C SER A 84 -5.89 17.06 20.69
N LEU A 85 -6.44 17.75 19.68
CA LEU A 85 -5.61 18.52 18.74
C LEU A 85 -4.82 19.60 19.50
N LEU A 86 -5.48 20.27 20.44
CA LEU A 86 -4.86 21.30 21.26
C LEU A 86 -3.76 20.75 22.17
N LYS A 87 -3.96 19.56 22.74
CA LYS A 87 -2.91 18.83 23.47
C LYS A 87 -1.73 18.49 22.56
N SER A 88 -1.99 18.08 21.32
CA SER A 88 -0.91 17.79 20.36
C SER A 88 -0.10 19.04 20.03
N MET A 89 -0.75 20.20 19.90
CA MET A 89 -0.08 21.49 19.70
C MET A 89 0.82 21.86 20.88
N SER A 90 0.40 21.59 22.13
CA SER A 90 1.20 21.96 23.32
C SER A 90 2.60 21.34 23.34
N PHE A 91 2.79 20.16 22.74
CA PHE A 91 4.10 19.52 22.65
C PHE A 91 5.08 20.22 21.71
N ALA A 92 4.58 21.07 20.81
CA ALA A 92 5.38 21.82 19.86
C ALA A 92 5.72 23.25 20.32
N GLU A 93 5.23 23.68 21.50
CA GLU A 93 5.40 25.05 21.99
C GLU A 93 6.86 25.50 21.94
N ASN A 94 7.78 24.75 22.55
CA ASN A 94 9.20 25.12 22.61
C ASN A 94 9.88 25.22 21.23
N ASN A 95 9.34 24.53 20.21
CA ASN A 95 9.84 24.53 18.85
C ASN A 95 9.26 25.69 18.01
N LEU A 96 8.13 26.26 18.44
CA LEU A 96 7.34 27.24 17.70
C LEU A 96 7.33 28.60 18.43
N GLN A 97 8.52 29.17 18.60
CA GLN A 97 8.75 30.45 19.28
C GLN A 97 8.87 31.65 18.32
N SER A 98 8.15 31.60 17.20
CA SER A 98 7.98 32.71 16.25
C SER A 98 6.69 32.50 15.43
N PRO A 99 6.22 33.48 14.64
CA PRO A 99 5.04 33.31 13.80
C PRO A 99 5.10 32.06 12.90
N PHE A 100 4.04 31.27 12.90
CA PHE A 100 3.99 29.98 12.21
C PHE A 100 2.64 29.71 11.57
N ILE A 101 2.61 28.75 10.64
CA ILE A 101 1.37 28.25 10.03
C ILE A 101 1.01 26.92 10.69
N PHE A 102 -0.19 26.81 11.21
CA PHE A 102 -0.80 25.55 11.58
C PHE A 102 -1.54 24.96 10.39
N ASN A 103 -1.28 23.70 10.04
CA ASN A 103 -1.99 22.96 9.00
C ASN A 103 -2.30 21.54 9.48
N THR A 104 -3.58 21.17 9.56
CA THR A 104 -3.94 19.79 9.90
C THR A 104 -3.44 18.81 8.83
N CYS A 105 -2.97 17.63 9.25
CA CYS A 105 -2.45 16.62 8.31
C CYS A 105 -3.52 15.98 7.39
N ASP A 106 -4.79 16.32 7.57
CA ASP A 106 -5.92 15.89 6.77
C ASP A 106 -6.51 17.01 5.89
N THR A 107 -5.91 18.20 5.87
CA THR A 107 -6.33 19.29 4.97
C THR A 107 -5.27 19.56 3.91
N ILE A 108 -5.68 19.43 2.64
CA ILE A 108 -4.88 19.77 1.48
C ILE A 108 -5.48 21.03 0.84
N LEU A 109 -4.70 22.11 0.80
CA LEU A 109 -5.06 23.34 0.10
C LEU A 109 -4.56 23.29 -1.34
N THR A 110 -5.29 23.96 -2.24
CA THR A 110 -4.91 24.08 -3.66
C THR A 110 -3.90 25.20 -3.93
N LYS A 111 -3.72 26.11 -2.98
CA LYS A 111 -2.80 27.24 -3.07
C LYS A 111 -2.08 27.47 -1.74
N ALA A 112 -0.80 27.83 -1.82
CA ALA A 112 -0.01 28.16 -0.66
C ALA A 112 -0.61 29.35 0.11
N PRO A 113 -0.81 29.23 1.43
CA PRO A 113 -1.30 30.33 2.25
C PRO A 113 -0.27 31.47 2.37
N PRO A 114 -0.73 32.70 2.68
CA PRO A 114 0.17 33.81 2.94
C PRO A 114 0.98 33.58 4.23
N PRO A 115 2.20 34.14 4.35
CA PRO A 115 2.92 34.13 5.62
C PRO A 115 2.11 34.78 6.75
N PRO A 116 2.28 34.33 8.01
CA PRO A 116 1.51 34.83 9.15
C PRO A 116 2.02 36.19 9.65
N PHE A 117 1.91 37.25 8.84
CA PHE A 117 2.20 38.63 9.27
C PHE A 117 1.12 39.23 10.19
N THR A 118 0.00 38.53 10.29
CA THR A 118 -1.12 38.76 11.20
C THR A 118 -1.80 37.42 11.45
N ASN A 119 -2.66 37.31 12.47
CA ASN A 119 -3.44 36.10 12.64
C ASN A 119 -4.44 35.98 11.50
N TRP A 120 -4.55 34.80 10.91
CA TRP A 120 -5.55 34.53 9.88
C TRP A 120 -6.04 33.09 9.96
N MET A 121 -7.26 32.85 9.51
CA MET A 121 -7.82 31.50 9.35
C MET A 121 -8.22 31.29 7.89
N ALA A 122 -7.78 30.18 7.32
CA ALA A 122 -8.21 29.71 6.02
C ALA A 122 -9.66 29.21 6.13
N CYS A 123 -10.56 29.77 5.34
CA CYS A 123 -11.96 29.37 5.34
C CYS A 123 -12.49 29.31 3.91
N ALA A 124 -13.50 28.47 3.65
CA ALA A 124 -14.25 28.53 2.40
C ALA A 124 -15.74 28.27 2.60
N ARG A 125 -16.47 28.46 1.51
CA ARG A 125 -17.91 28.23 1.47
C ARG A 125 -18.16 26.73 1.50
N SER A 126 -18.95 26.28 2.47
CA SER A 126 -19.34 24.88 2.63
C SER A 126 -20.76 24.80 3.14
N ASN A 127 -21.51 23.81 2.67
CA ASN A 127 -22.88 23.53 3.10
C ASN A 127 -22.93 22.39 4.14
N LYS A 128 -21.83 22.13 4.85
CA LYS A 128 -21.70 21.05 5.84
C LYS A 128 -21.35 21.59 7.25
N PRO A 129 -22.25 22.34 7.91
CA PRO A 129 -21.99 22.90 9.24
C PRO A 129 -21.77 21.84 10.33
N ASP A 130 -22.34 20.64 10.16
CA ASP A 130 -22.23 19.56 11.16
C ASP A 130 -20.83 18.93 11.22
N VAL A 131 -20.02 19.13 10.18
CA VAL A 131 -18.70 18.50 10.05
C VAL A 131 -17.57 19.45 10.46
N PHE A 132 -17.71 20.73 10.12
CA PHE A 132 -16.67 21.74 10.29
C PHE A 132 -17.10 22.79 11.31
N ARG A 133 -16.13 23.33 12.07
CA ARG A 133 -16.35 24.58 12.79
C ARG A 133 -16.48 25.71 11.77
N THR A 134 -17.32 26.69 12.07
CA THR A 134 -17.64 27.76 11.13
C THR A 134 -17.28 29.12 11.71
N VAL A 135 -17.24 30.14 10.86
CA VAL A 135 -16.92 31.51 11.27
C VAL A 135 -17.99 32.48 10.79
N SER A 136 -18.20 33.53 11.58
CA SER A 136 -18.95 34.72 11.17
C SER A 136 -17.98 35.89 11.06
N ILE A 137 -18.18 36.73 10.04
CA ILE A 137 -17.24 37.78 9.65
C ILE A 137 -17.89 39.17 9.63
N ASN A 138 -17.05 40.19 9.78
CA ASN A 138 -17.39 41.57 9.45
C ASN A 138 -16.27 42.14 8.57
N LYS A 139 -16.59 42.43 7.31
CA LYS A 139 -15.61 42.70 6.25
C LYS A 139 -14.59 41.55 6.16
N ASP A 140 -13.32 41.81 6.41
CA ASP A 140 -12.25 40.81 6.31
C ASP A 140 -11.82 40.26 7.68
N ASN A 141 -12.56 40.57 8.75
CA ASN A 141 -12.23 40.16 10.10
C ASN A 141 -13.23 39.11 10.59
N ILE A 142 -12.72 38.05 11.21
CA ILE A 142 -13.53 37.08 11.93
C ILE A 142 -14.00 37.72 13.24
N ILE A 143 -15.30 37.70 13.48
CA ILE A 143 -15.92 38.25 14.70
C ILE A 143 -16.46 37.17 15.62
N LYS A 144 -16.67 35.96 15.10
CA LYS A 144 -17.16 34.81 15.84
C LYS A 144 -16.64 33.53 15.20
N ILE A 145 -16.25 32.57 16.04
CA ILE A 145 -15.99 31.18 15.64
C ILE A 145 -17.07 30.35 16.33
N ASN A 146 -17.72 29.46 15.58
CA ASN A 146 -18.82 28.64 16.06
C ASN A 146 -18.39 27.18 16.14
N GLU A 147 -18.97 26.47 17.11
CA GLU A 147 -18.86 25.01 17.17
C GLU A 147 -19.59 24.33 15.99
N LYS A 148 -19.28 23.05 15.78
CA LYS A 148 -19.94 22.24 14.74
C LYS A 148 -21.45 22.20 14.95
N GLY A 149 -22.22 22.27 13.87
CA GLY A 149 -23.69 22.27 13.87
C GLY A 149 -24.34 23.66 13.94
N GLU A 150 -23.57 24.75 14.01
CA GLU A 150 -24.14 26.10 13.91
C GLU A 150 -24.68 26.37 12.50
N MET A 151 -25.93 26.81 12.42
CA MET A 151 -26.63 27.03 11.16
C MET A 151 -26.40 28.44 10.59
N ASN A 152 -26.08 29.42 11.43
CA ASN A 152 -25.84 30.80 11.00
C ASN A 152 -24.34 31.11 10.93
N TYR A 153 -23.76 30.98 9.75
CA TYR A 153 -22.35 31.21 9.51
C TYR A 153 -22.06 31.74 8.10
N ASP A 154 -20.88 32.33 7.92
CA ASP A 154 -20.43 32.85 6.62
C ASP A 154 -19.52 31.85 5.89
N TYR A 155 -18.58 31.23 6.61
CA TYR A 155 -17.61 30.28 6.05
C TYR A 155 -17.33 29.12 7.02
N ALA A 156 -16.87 28.00 6.47
CA ALA A 156 -16.34 26.88 7.24
C ALA A 156 -14.81 26.98 7.35
N TYR A 157 -14.28 26.68 8.54
CA TYR A 157 -12.85 26.66 8.80
C TYR A 157 -12.22 25.39 8.24
N THR A 158 -11.11 25.53 7.52
CA THR A 158 -10.46 24.40 6.83
C THR A 158 -9.48 23.62 7.72
N GLY A 159 -9.15 24.10 8.92
CA GLY A 159 -8.06 23.53 9.73
C GLY A 159 -6.68 24.07 9.37
N VAL A 160 -6.59 25.23 8.71
CA VAL A 160 -5.32 25.91 8.43
C VAL A 160 -5.37 27.36 8.91
N ALA A 161 -4.40 27.75 9.73
CA ALA A 161 -4.33 29.10 10.29
C ALA A 161 -2.90 29.63 10.34
N GLY A 162 -2.75 30.94 10.15
CA GLY A 162 -1.52 31.66 10.44
C GLY A 162 -1.58 32.24 11.84
N ILE A 163 -0.58 31.95 12.65
CA ILE A 163 -0.48 32.38 14.05
C ILE A 163 0.68 33.37 14.13
N TYR A 164 0.36 34.65 14.21
CA TYR A 164 1.31 35.74 14.40
C TYR A 164 1.56 36.01 15.88
N ASN A 165 0.49 36.08 16.68
CA ASN A 165 0.55 36.28 18.13
C ASN A 165 0.81 34.96 18.86
N TYR A 166 1.94 34.31 18.56
CA TYR A 166 2.27 32.97 19.05
C TYR A 166 2.41 32.93 20.58
N SER A 167 2.98 33.95 21.22
CA SER A 167 3.13 33.99 22.68
C SER A 167 1.78 33.97 23.40
N GLU A 168 0.81 34.78 22.96
CA GLU A 168 -0.53 34.79 23.51
C GLU A 168 -1.32 33.52 23.14
N PHE A 169 -1.11 32.99 21.94
CA PHE A 169 -1.66 31.71 21.53
C PHE A 169 -1.25 30.59 22.48
N TRP A 170 0.05 30.49 22.80
CA TRP A 170 0.56 29.47 23.72
C TRP A 170 0.07 29.68 25.16
N ALA A 171 0.04 30.92 25.65
CA ALA A 171 -0.48 31.22 26.98
C ALA A 171 -1.95 30.79 27.13
N GLU A 172 -2.78 31.10 26.14
CA GLU A 172 -4.19 30.76 26.14
C GLU A 172 -4.41 29.25 25.96
N LEU A 173 -3.68 28.63 25.05
CA LEU A 173 -3.66 27.17 24.88
C LEU A 173 -3.37 26.47 26.21
N ASN A 174 -2.33 26.90 26.92
CA ASN A 174 -1.91 26.33 28.20
C ASN A 174 -2.96 26.54 29.30
N ASN A 175 -3.71 27.64 29.27
CA ASN A 175 -4.82 27.86 30.19
C ASN A 175 -5.97 26.88 29.92
N ILE A 176 -6.36 26.71 28.65
CA ILE A 176 -7.47 25.83 28.25
C ILE A 176 -7.17 24.38 28.66
N ILE A 177 -6.00 23.85 28.31
CA ILE A 177 -5.68 22.43 28.59
C ILE A 177 -5.51 22.13 30.09
N LYS A 178 -5.22 23.13 30.94
CA LYS A 178 -5.13 22.97 32.40
C LYS A 178 -6.49 22.73 33.05
N ILE A 179 -7.55 23.33 32.51
CA ILE A 179 -8.89 23.32 33.11
C ILE A 179 -9.88 22.44 32.34
N ASN A 180 -9.53 21.97 31.14
CA ASN A 180 -10.40 21.19 30.27
C ASN A 180 -9.63 19.99 29.68
N SER A 181 -10.16 18.79 29.91
CA SER A 181 -9.61 17.52 29.42
C SER A 181 -10.42 16.92 28.27
N SER A 182 -11.31 17.69 27.64
CA SER A 182 -12.13 17.28 26.50
C SER A 182 -11.28 16.87 25.30
N THR A 183 -11.73 15.84 24.60
CA THR A 183 -11.05 15.30 23.41
C THR A 183 -11.29 16.11 22.14
N ASP A 184 -12.26 17.02 22.16
CA ASP A 184 -12.67 17.80 20.98
C ASP A 184 -12.03 19.21 20.93
N LEU A 185 -11.11 19.49 21.87
CA LEU A 185 -10.33 20.73 21.92
C LEU A 185 -9.45 20.89 20.67
N SER A 186 -9.41 22.12 20.17
CA SER A 186 -8.72 22.51 18.93
C SER A 186 -8.24 23.95 19.00
N ASP A 187 -7.43 24.35 18.04
CA ASP A 187 -6.97 25.72 17.80
C ASP A 187 -8.11 26.75 17.76
N CYS A 188 -9.30 26.37 17.26
CA CYS A 188 -10.49 27.23 17.29
C CYS A 188 -10.81 27.76 18.70
N HIS A 189 -10.62 26.96 19.76
CA HIS A 189 -10.93 27.38 21.13
C HIS A 189 -9.95 28.44 21.63
N VAL A 190 -8.68 28.37 21.21
CA VAL A 190 -7.70 29.42 21.48
C VAL A 190 -8.11 30.69 20.75
N PHE A 191 -8.40 30.60 19.45
CA PHE A 191 -8.80 31.76 18.67
C PHE A 191 -10.09 32.41 19.19
N MET A 192 -11.08 31.63 19.65
CA MET A 192 -12.29 32.16 20.29
C MET A 192 -11.98 33.09 21.45
N ASN A 193 -11.00 32.74 22.30
CA ASN A 193 -10.59 33.55 23.44
C ASN A 193 -9.74 34.75 23.00
N LEU A 194 -8.91 34.59 21.97
CA LEU A 194 -8.08 35.67 21.42
C LEU A 194 -8.87 36.73 20.64
N LEU A 195 -10.06 36.43 20.10
CA LEU A 195 -10.91 37.39 19.37
C LEU A 195 -11.22 38.67 20.16
N SER A 196 -11.20 38.59 21.49
CA SER A 196 -11.43 39.74 22.38
C SER A 196 -10.32 40.80 22.31
N ASN A 197 -9.09 40.38 22.00
CA ASN A 197 -7.89 41.22 22.10
C ASN A 197 -7.13 41.35 20.77
N PHE A 198 -7.37 40.44 19.82
CA PHE A 198 -6.62 40.38 18.58
C PHE A 198 -7.55 40.28 17.38
N ASN A 199 -7.16 40.96 16.31
CA ASN A 199 -7.84 40.82 15.03
C ASN A 199 -7.39 39.54 14.32
N ILE A 200 -8.35 38.77 13.81
CA ILE A 200 -8.09 37.55 13.03
C ILE A 200 -8.68 37.77 11.64
N LYS A 201 -7.81 37.75 10.62
CA LYS A 201 -8.22 37.94 9.23
C LYS A 201 -8.83 36.68 8.64
N LEU A 202 -9.87 36.86 7.84
CA LEU A 202 -10.39 35.83 6.95
C LEU A 202 -9.42 35.69 5.77
N TRP A 203 -8.94 34.48 5.52
CA TRP A 203 -8.32 34.13 4.24
C TRP A 203 -9.24 33.16 3.50
N VAL A 204 -9.86 33.63 2.42
CA VAL A 204 -10.79 32.82 1.61
C VAL A 204 -9.99 31.89 0.71
N VAL A 205 -10.31 30.60 0.80
CA VAL A 205 -9.80 29.55 -0.07
C VAL A 205 -10.92 29.19 -1.05
N ASP A 206 -10.62 29.04 -2.34
CA ASP A 206 -11.65 28.66 -3.32
C ASP A 206 -11.95 27.16 -3.32
N ASP A 207 -10.91 26.34 -3.13
CA ASP A 207 -11.01 24.88 -3.09
C ASP A 207 -10.02 24.28 -2.07
N TRP A 208 -10.52 23.32 -1.29
CA TRP A 208 -9.74 22.54 -0.33
C TRP A 208 -10.23 21.10 -0.29
N HIS A 209 -9.33 20.18 0.06
CA HIS A 209 -9.64 18.78 0.19
C HIS A 209 -9.39 18.27 1.61
N ASP A 210 -10.43 17.71 2.22
CA ASP A 210 -10.35 17.01 3.51
C ASP A 210 -10.15 15.51 3.27
N THR A 211 -9.31 14.89 4.09
CA THR A 211 -9.05 13.44 4.10
C THR A 211 -9.34 12.81 5.46
N GLY A 212 -10.05 13.51 6.35
CA GLY A 212 -10.30 13.08 7.72
C GLY A 212 -11.39 12.02 7.91
N THR A 213 -12.13 11.65 6.85
CA THR A 213 -13.17 10.59 6.88
C THR A 213 -13.10 9.74 5.61
N VAL A 214 -13.70 8.54 5.63
CA VAL A 214 -13.77 7.67 4.43
C VAL A 214 -14.47 8.36 3.25
N GLU A 215 -15.56 9.10 3.50
CA GLU A 215 -16.29 9.83 2.46
C GLU A 215 -15.41 10.91 1.82
N THR A 216 -14.81 11.77 2.66
CA THR A 216 -13.99 12.89 2.19
C THR A 216 -12.70 12.42 1.53
N LEU A 217 -12.06 11.39 2.07
CA LEU A 217 -10.91 10.71 1.45
C LEU A 217 -11.24 10.22 0.04
N ASN A 218 -12.37 9.52 -0.15
CA ASN A 218 -12.77 9.00 -1.45
C ASN A 218 -13.13 10.11 -2.43
N LYS A 219 -13.77 11.20 -1.96
CA LYS A 219 -14.01 12.39 -2.78
C LYS A 219 -12.69 12.99 -3.26
N THR A 220 -11.73 13.15 -2.35
CA THR A 220 -10.39 13.69 -2.64
C THR A 220 -9.66 12.79 -3.63
N ARG A 221 -9.68 11.47 -3.46
CA ARG A 221 -9.09 10.51 -4.42
C ARG A 221 -9.67 10.57 -5.83
N ARG A 222 -10.92 11.01 -6.01
CA ARG A 222 -11.51 11.22 -7.34
C ARG A 222 -11.07 12.52 -8.00
N PHE A 223 -10.64 13.49 -7.19
CA PHE A 223 -10.13 14.77 -7.69
C PHE A 223 -8.67 14.66 -8.12
N PHE A 224 -7.85 13.98 -7.31
CA PHE A 224 -6.45 13.72 -7.66
C PHE A 224 -6.34 12.52 -8.59
N ASN A 225 -5.88 12.77 -9.81
CA ASN A 225 -5.61 11.70 -10.78
C ASN A 225 -4.57 10.72 -10.24
N ARG A 226 -4.76 9.44 -10.58
CA ARG A 226 -3.75 8.39 -10.43
C ARG A 226 -3.19 8.09 -11.80
N GLU A 227 -1.91 8.34 -11.99
CA GLU A 227 -1.18 7.94 -13.20
C GLU A 227 -0.90 6.44 -13.19
N TYR A 228 -0.67 5.87 -11.99
CA TYR A 228 -0.28 4.48 -11.84
C TYR A 228 -1.39 3.65 -11.17
N ASN A 229 -1.83 2.60 -11.86
CA ASN A 229 -2.81 1.66 -11.32
C ASN A 229 -2.12 0.64 -10.39
N VAL A 230 -2.05 0.96 -9.10
CA VAL A 230 -1.53 0.07 -8.06
C VAL A 230 -2.67 -0.34 -7.14
N LEU A 231 -2.80 -1.65 -6.90
CA LEU A 231 -3.77 -2.18 -5.94
C LEU A 231 -3.39 -1.75 -4.52
N ASP A 232 -4.34 -1.10 -3.84
CA ASP A 232 -4.16 -0.68 -2.45
C ASP A 232 -4.20 -1.91 -1.52
N LYS A 233 -3.14 -2.11 -0.73
CA LYS A 233 -3.05 -3.13 0.32
C LYS A 233 -3.08 -2.44 1.68
N HIS A 234 -3.60 -3.12 2.70
CA HIS A 234 -3.67 -2.53 4.05
C HIS A 234 -2.30 -2.42 4.74
N GLU A 235 -1.40 -3.37 4.48
CA GLU A 235 -0.11 -3.51 5.17
C GLU A 235 1.09 -3.06 4.31
N GLU A 236 0.84 -2.63 3.07
CA GLU A 236 1.87 -2.18 2.13
C GLU A 236 1.35 -0.97 1.32
N ALA A 237 2.23 -0.06 0.94
CA ALA A 237 1.87 1.05 0.05
C ALA A 237 2.99 1.37 -0.93
N ILE A 238 2.62 1.95 -2.09
CA ILE A 238 3.56 2.43 -3.10
C ILE A 238 3.23 3.88 -3.43
N TYR A 239 4.21 4.74 -3.23
CA TYR A 239 4.14 6.17 -3.54
C TYR A 239 5.10 6.50 -4.69
N PHE A 240 4.65 7.35 -5.60
CA PHE A 240 5.46 7.90 -6.68
C PHE A 240 5.70 9.39 -6.36
N LEU A 241 6.96 9.77 -6.26
CA LEU A 241 7.42 11.12 -5.94
C LEU A 241 8.47 11.52 -6.97
N ASP A 242 8.05 12.29 -7.97
CA ASP A 242 8.85 12.73 -9.10
C ASP A 242 9.65 11.56 -9.72
N ASP A 243 10.98 11.60 -9.61
CA ASP A 243 11.89 10.59 -10.17
C ASP A 243 12.08 9.35 -9.27
N ASN A 244 11.25 9.15 -8.26
CA ASN A 244 11.43 8.10 -7.26
C ASN A 244 10.15 7.36 -6.92
N VAL A 245 10.32 6.10 -6.52
CA VAL A 245 9.25 5.29 -5.93
C VAL A 245 9.63 4.92 -4.51
N ILE A 246 8.70 5.12 -3.58
CA ILE A 246 8.83 4.72 -2.18
C ILE A 246 7.85 3.58 -1.90
N LYS A 247 8.35 2.46 -1.40
CA LYS A 247 7.51 1.37 -0.90
C LYS A 247 7.49 1.34 0.63
N PHE A 248 6.32 1.10 1.18
CA PHE A 248 6.06 0.88 2.60
C PHE A 248 5.69 -0.57 2.87
N PHE A 249 6.17 -1.11 3.98
CA PHE A 249 5.76 -2.39 4.54
C PHE A 249 5.57 -2.22 6.05
N ASN A 250 4.40 -2.63 6.58
CA ASN A 250 4.14 -2.62 8.02
C ASN A 250 5.09 -3.56 8.78
N ASP A 251 5.44 -4.71 8.18
CA ASP A 251 6.47 -5.61 8.69
C ASP A 251 7.86 -5.14 8.25
N SER A 252 8.63 -4.62 9.20
CA SER A 252 9.99 -4.13 8.95
C SER A 252 10.96 -5.24 8.54
N SER A 253 10.70 -6.50 8.92
CA SER A 253 11.53 -7.64 8.50
C SER A 253 11.40 -7.90 6.99
N LEU A 254 10.19 -7.75 6.43
CA LEU A 254 9.95 -7.85 4.99
C LEU A 254 10.71 -6.76 4.24
N CYS A 255 10.63 -5.52 4.72
CA CYS A 255 11.35 -4.38 4.14
C CYS A 255 12.86 -4.61 4.13
N LYS A 256 13.44 -4.91 5.32
CA LYS A 256 14.88 -5.15 5.48
C LYS A 256 15.38 -6.30 4.61
N ASN A 257 14.62 -7.40 4.52
CA ASN A 257 14.99 -8.53 3.67
C ASN A 257 14.92 -8.17 2.18
N ARG A 258 13.93 -7.39 1.72
CA ARG A 258 13.87 -6.90 0.33
C ARG A 258 15.06 -6.00 -0.01
N VAL A 259 15.42 -5.09 0.89
CA VAL A 259 16.60 -4.22 0.72
C VAL A 259 17.88 -5.05 0.71
N ARG A 260 18.05 -6.00 1.63
CA ARG A 260 19.22 -6.90 1.63
C ARG A 260 19.31 -7.68 0.32
N ARG A 261 18.19 -8.24 -0.14
CA ARG A 261 18.11 -9.02 -1.38
C ARG A 261 18.35 -8.19 -2.64
N SER A 262 18.08 -6.88 -2.60
CA SER A 262 18.29 -5.99 -3.73
C SER A 262 19.75 -6.00 -4.20
N THR A 263 20.70 -6.21 -3.28
CA THR A 263 22.13 -6.31 -3.59
C THR A 263 22.46 -7.49 -4.50
N LEU A 264 21.72 -8.60 -4.36
CA LEU A 264 21.88 -9.80 -5.18
C LEU A 264 21.21 -9.66 -6.56
N LEU A 265 20.22 -8.76 -6.67
CA LEU A 265 19.49 -8.49 -7.90
C LEU A 265 20.01 -7.24 -8.63
N THR A 266 21.19 -6.74 -8.25
CA THR A 266 21.78 -5.52 -8.80
C THR A 266 21.83 -5.59 -10.33
N GLY A 267 21.33 -4.55 -11.00
CA GLY A 267 21.23 -4.47 -12.46
C GLY A 267 19.98 -5.11 -13.07
N LEU A 268 19.21 -5.88 -12.29
CA LEU A 268 17.94 -6.48 -12.72
C LEU A 268 16.72 -5.74 -12.21
N ILE A 269 16.87 -4.98 -11.13
CA ILE A 269 15.81 -4.22 -10.45
C ILE A 269 16.13 -2.71 -10.48
N PRO A 270 15.16 -1.83 -10.19
CA PRO A 270 15.45 -0.42 -9.95
C PRO A 270 16.47 -0.25 -8.82
N LYS A 271 17.36 0.72 -8.98
CA LYS A 271 18.42 0.99 -8.00
C LYS A 271 17.81 1.58 -6.72
N ILE A 272 18.02 0.91 -5.59
CA ILE A 272 17.67 1.45 -4.27
C ILE A 272 18.60 2.61 -3.96
N ILE A 273 18.00 3.76 -3.61
CA ILE A 273 18.70 4.99 -3.23
C ILE A 273 18.92 5.02 -1.72
N SER A 274 17.88 4.70 -0.96
CA SER A 274 17.89 4.77 0.50
C SER A 274 16.78 3.89 1.09
N SER A 275 16.89 3.60 2.38
CA SER A 275 15.90 2.82 3.11
C SER A 275 15.88 3.17 4.59
N SER A 276 14.74 2.90 5.23
CA SER A 276 14.54 2.87 6.67
C SER A 276 14.00 1.50 7.09
N ASP A 277 13.51 1.38 8.32
CA ASP A 277 12.99 0.11 8.82
C ASP A 277 11.77 -0.40 8.06
N ASN A 278 10.85 0.48 7.70
CA ASN A 278 9.57 0.15 7.04
C ASN A 278 9.46 0.66 5.61
N PHE A 279 10.46 1.41 5.12
CA PHE A 279 10.43 2.00 3.80
C PHE A 279 11.72 1.75 3.03
N TYR A 280 11.60 1.65 1.71
CA TYR A 280 12.73 1.85 0.81
C TYR A 280 12.34 2.70 -0.38
N LYS A 281 13.32 3.47 -0.88
CA LYS A 281 13.21 4.38 -2.01
C LYS A 281 14.10 3.89 -3.14
N TYR A 282 13.58 3.83 -4.36
CA TYR A 282 14.35 3.49 -5.56
C TYR A 282 14.06 4.45 -6.72
N GLU A 283 14.97 4.50 -7.68
CA GLU A 283 14.87 5.33 -8.89
C GLU A 283 13.67 4.89 -9.74
N PHE A 284 12.81 5.83 -10.14
CA PHE A 284 11.72 5.54 -11.08
C PHE A 284 12.30 5.05 -12.41
N VAL A 285 11.72 3.97 -12.96
CA VAL A 285 12.17 3.39 -14.23
C VAL A 285 11.09 3.59 -15.29
N GLN A 286 11.42 4.35 -16.33
CA GLN A 286 10.59 4.49 -17.52
C GLN A 286 10.60 3.17 -18.32
N GLY A 287 9.42 2.63 -18.60
CA GLY A 287 9.27 1.37 -19.34
C GLY A 287 7.81 1.00 -19.54
N LYS A 288 7.56 0.01 -20.40
CA LYS A 288 6.21 -0.52 -20.61
C LYS A 288 6.03 -1.78 -19.79
N LEU A 289 4.95 -1.88 -19.01
CA LEU A 289 4.59 -3.13 -18.34
C LEU A 289 4.47 -4.25 -19.38
N LEU A 290 5.12 -5.38 -19.11
CA LEU A 290 5.16 -6.50 -20.05
C LEU A 290 3.76 -7.06 -20.31
N SER A 291 2.85 -6.96 -19.34
CA SER A 291 1.43 -7.34 -19.51
C SER A 291 0.74 -6.62 -20.68
N HIS A 292 1.12 -5.38 -20.96
CA HIS A 292 0.55 -4.59 -22.06
C HIS A 292 1.23 -4.82 -23.42
N VAL A 293 2.42 -5.43 -23.45
CA VAL A 293 3.22 -5.54 -24.67
C VAL A 293 3.70 -6.95 -24.98
N ILE A 294 3.25 -7.98 -24.25
CA ILE A 294 3.72 -9.35 -24.44
C ILE A 294 3.40 -9.86 -25.86
N THR A 295 4.41 -10.47 -26.49
CA THR A 295 4.34 -11.15 -27.79
C THR A 295 5.21 -12.40 -27.74
N GLU A 296 5.06 -13.32 -28.69
CA GLU A 296 5.88 -14.55 -28.74
C GLU A 296 7.38 -14.24 -28.81
N SER A 297 7.77 -13.23 -29.59
CA SER A 297 9.16 -12.80 -29.70
C SER A 297 9.68 -12.23 -28.37
N ARG A 298 8.89 -11.37 -27.70
CA ARG A 298 9.29 -10.80 -26.40
C ARG A 298 9.35 -11.85 -25.30
N LEU A 299 8.49 -12.87 -25.35
CA LEU A 299 8.56 -14.02 -24.44
C LEU A 299 9.89 -14.76 -24.61
N GLU A 300 10.31 -15.06 -25.83
CA GLU A 300 11.58 -15.74 -26.10
C GLU A 300 12.77 -14.90 -25.59
N CYS A 301 12.77 -13.60 -25.88
CA CYS A 301 13.77 -12.67 -25.34
C CYS A 301 13.77 -12.62 -23.81
N LEU A 302 12.61 -12.68 -23.16
CA LEU A 302 12.51 -12.69 -21.69
C LEU A 302 13.15 -13.94 -21.10
N LEU A 303 12.87 -15.13 -21.67
CA LEU A 303 13.43 -16.38 -21.16
C LEU A 303 14.95 -16.42 -21.36
N ASP A 304 15.45 -16.00 -22.52
CA ASP A 304 16.88 -15.87 -22.77
C ASP A 304 17.55 -14.93 -21.77
N TRP A 305 16.91 -13.78 -21.53
CA TRP A 305 17.39 -12.81 -20.56
C TRP A 305 17.37 -13.37 -19.12
N ALA A 306 16.30 -14.05 -18.72
CA ALA A 306 16.16 -14.58 -17.37
C ALA A 306 17.13 -15.73 -17.09
N GLU A 307 17.38 -16.61 -18.05
CA GLU A 307 18.40 -17.67 -17.93
C GLU A 307 19.81 -17.09 -17.81
N LYS A 308 20.11 -16.04 -18.58
CA LYS A 308 21.43 -15.41 -18.59
C LYS A 308 21.70 -14.55 -17.36
N ASN A 309 20.67 -13.93 -16.79
CA ASN A 309 20.86 -12.88 -15.78
C ASN A 309 20.18 -13.17 -14.43
N LEU A 310 18.99 -13.80 -14.42
CA LEU A 310 18.20 -13.98 -13.21
C LEU A 310 18.40 -15.35 -12.56
N TRP A 311 18.35 -16.45 -13.30
CA TRP A 311 18.39 -17.81 -12.73
C TRP A 311 19.80 -18.39 -12.63
N LEU A 312 20.74 -17.56 -12.21
CA LEU A 312 22.13 -17.97 -11.99
C LEU A 312 22.21 -18.95 -10.80
N PRO A 313 23.05 -19.99 -10.86
CA PRO A 313 23.26 -20.92 -9.75
C PRO A 313 23.69 -20.18 -8.48
N SER A 314 23.24 -20.68 -7.32
CA SER A 314 23.67 -20.19 -6.01
C SER A 314 24.57 -21.22 -5.31
N ASP A 315 25.48 -20.76 -4.46
CA ASP A 315 26.40 -21.62 -3.69
C ASP A 315 25.75 -22.40 -2.53
N ILE A 316 24.40 -22.43 -2.45
CA ILE A 316 23.68 -23.13 -1.39
C ILE A 316 23.76 -24.64 -1.61
N ILE A 317 23.96 -25.37 -0.52
CA ILE A 317 24.01 -26.83 -0.55
C ILE A 317 22.61 -27.38 -0.91
N SER A 318 22.58 -28.27 -1.91
CA SER A 318 21.33 -28.84 -2.45
C SER A 318 20.42 -29.49 -1.40
N LEU A 319 20.99 -30.17 -0.39
CA LEU A 319 20.20 -30.84 0.66
C LEU A 319 19.43 -29.83 1.51
N ASP A 320 20.07 -28.74 1.93
CA ASP A 320 19.43 -27.68 2.70
C ASP A 320 18.35 -26.99 1.86
N PHE A 321 18.63 -26.76 0.57
CA PHE A 321 17.66 -26.17 -0.34
C PHE A 321 16.43 -27.06 -0.57
N LYS A 322 16.60 -28.38 -0.66
CA LYS A 322 15.49 -29.32 -0.75
C LYS A 322 14.55 -29.24 0.46
N ILE A 323 15.10 -29.05 1.65
CA ILE A 323 14.30 -28.83 2.88
C ILE A 323 13.52 -27.51 2.77
N LYS A 324 14.16 -26.44 2.28
CA LYS A 324 13.48 -25.16 2.00
C LYS A 324 12.34 -25.30 0.98
N CYS A 325 12.54 -26.07 -0.09
CA CYS A 325 11.47 -26.37 -1.05
C CYS A 325 10.30 -27.13 -0.40
N LYS A 326 10.56 -28.11 0.46
CA LYS A 326 9.51 -28.83 1.20
C LYS A 326 8.69 -27.88 2.07
N HIS A 327 9.36 -27.04 2.86
CA HIS A 327 8.67 -26.02 3.66
C HIS A 327 7.84 -25.05 2.79
N PHE A 328 8.39 -24.62 1.65
CA PHE A 328 7.74 -23.63 0.80
C PHE A 328 6.55 -24.20 0.00
N TYR A 329 6.65 -25.42 -0.51
CA TYR A 329 5.63 -26.03 -1.37
C TYR A 329 4.63 -26.89 -0.61
N ILE A 330 5.03 -27.55 0.48
CA ILE A 330 4.20 -28.52 1.20
C ILE A 330 3.63 -27.84 2.43
N ASP A 331 4.49 -27.54 3.40
CA ASP A 331 4.06 -27.10 4.74
C ASP A 331 3.26 -25.81 4.67
N LYS A 332 3.79 -24.82 3.93
CA LYS A 332 3.11 -23.54 3.72
C LYS A 332 1.77 -23.69 2.99
N THR A 333 1.69 -24.58 2.00
CA THR A 333 0.44 -24.83 1.27
C THR A 333 -0.59 -25.49 2.17
N ASN A 334 -0.18 -26.49 2.96
CA ASN A 334 -1.06 -27.16 3.93
C ASN A 334 -1.57 -26.17 4.98
N GLN A 335 -0.69 -25.36 5.57
CA GLN A 335 -1.08 -24.32 6.52
C GLN A 335 -2.08 -23.33 5.92
N ARG A 336 -1.87 -22.92 4.65
CA ARG A 336 -2.80 -22.03 3.95
C ARG A 336 -4.16 -22.68 3.68
N LEU A 337 -4.18 -23.95 3.32
CA LEU A 337 -5.43 -24.68 3.10
C LEU A 337 -6.18 -24.95 4.40
N GLU A 338 -5.48 -25.29 5.49
CA GLU A 338 -6.06 -25.39 6.83
C GLU A 338 -6.76 -24.07 7.22
N ASN A 339 -6.06 -22.93 7.09
CA ASN A 339 -6.64 -21.62 7.30
C ASN A 339 -7.85 -21.35 6.40
N TYR A 340 -7.80 -21.77 5.13
CA TYR A 340 -8.94 -21.62 4.20
C TYR A 340 -10.17 -22.38 4.71
N PHE A 341 -10.02 -23.64 5.12
CA PHE A 341 -11.12 -24.47 5.62
C PHE A 341 -11.72 -23.94 6.93
N GLU A 342 -10.87 -23.42 7.82
CA GLU A 342 -11.30 -22.71 9.02
C GLU A 342 -12.12 -21.46 8.67
N GLN A 343 -11.63 -20.61 7.75
CA GLN A 343 -12.32 -19.39 7.32
C GLN A 343 -13.71 -19.66 6.73
N ILE A 344 -13.87 -20.75 5.95
CA ILE A 344 -15.17 -21.09 5.35
C ILE A 344 -16.04 -21.97 6.24
N ASN A 345 -15.54 -22.37 7.42
CA ASN A 345 -16.18 -23.30 8.34
C ASN A 345 -16.68 -24.58 7.65
N ARG A 346 -15.81 -25.21 6.84
CA ARG A 346 -16.10 -26.47 6.15
C ARG A 346 -14.90 -27.41 6.21
N GLN A 347 -15.14 -28.67 5.90
CA GLN A 347 -14.09 -29.67 5.77
C GLN A 347 -13.72 -29.90 4.31
N ASP A 348 -12.62 -30.60 4.09
CA ASP A 348 -12.24 -31.07 2.76
C ASP A 348 -13.13 -32.24 2.34
N GLU A 349 -13.68 -32.13 1.14
CA GLU A 349 -14.73 -32.98 0.61
C GLU A 349 -14.36 -33.43 -0.82
N CYS A 350 -14.94 -34.54 -1.27
CA CYS A 350 -14.96 -34.84 -2.70
C CYS A 350 -15.91 -33.85 -3.38
N ASN A 351 -15.56 -33.38 -4.57
CA ASN A 351 -16.36 -32.40 -5.31
C ASN A 351 -16.53 -32.84 -6.76
N ILE A 352 -17.66 -32.48 -7.37
CA ILE A 352 -17.84 -32.57 -8.82
C ILE A 352 -17.58 -31.16 -9.37
N ILE A 353 -16.44 -30.97 -10.05
CA ILE A 353 -16.03 -29.67 -10.60
C ILE A 353 -15.96 -29.77 -12.12
N ASN A 354 -16.71 -28.92 -12.84
CA ASN A 354 -16.84 -28.95 -14.29
C ASN A 354 -17.13 -30.38 -14.82
N ASN A 355 -18.08 -31.08 -14.19
CA ASN A 355 -18.50 -32.45 -14.49
C ASN A 355 -17.43 -33.55 -14.28
N ILE A 356 -16.35 -33.25 -13.55
CA ILE A 356 -15.32 -34.24 -13.19
C ILE A 356 -15.38 -34.49 -11.69
N GLU A 357 -15.37 -35.77 -11.28
CA GLU A 357 -15.22 -36.16 -9.88
C GLU A 357 -13.79 -35.90 -9.40
N ILE A 358 -13.66 -35.14 -8.33
CA ILE A 358 -12.39 -34.70 -7.77
C ILE A 358 -12.31 -35.13 -6.31
N PRO A 359 -11.27 -35.90 -5.93
CA PRO A 359 -11.12 -36.35 -4.55
C PRO A 359 -10.75 -35.19 -3.61
N LYS A 360 -10.68 -35.48 -2.32
CA LYS A 360 -10.20 -34.56 -1.29
C LYS A 360 -8.80 -34.03 -1.64
N TYR A 361 -8.51 -32.76 -1.34
CA TYR A 361 -7.19 -32.19 -1.66
C TYR A 361 -6.05 -32.98 -0.99
N LYS A 362 -6.29 -33.53 0.21
CA LYS A 362 -5.30 -34.38 0.90
C LYS A 362 -4.95 -35.63 0.08
N ASP A 363 -5.94 -36.25 -0.56
CA ASP A 363 -5.75 -37.41 -1.42
C ASP A 363 -5.03 -37.02 -2.72
N ILE A 364 -5.33 -35.84 -3.27
CA ILE A 364 -4.60 -35.27 -4.42
C ILE A 364 -3.13 -35.05 -4.07
N PHE A 365 -2.85 -34.48 -2.89
CA PHE A 365 -1.49 -34.17 -2.45
C PHE A 365 -0.64 -35.43 -2.25
N ASN A 366 -1.25 -36.54 -1.83
CA ASN A 366 -0.56 -37.84 -1.72
C ASN A 366 -0.11 -38.41 -3.08
N LYS A 367 -0.66 -37.92 -4.20
CA LYS A 367 -0.25 -38.34 -5.56
C LYS A 367 0.84 -37.47 -6.17
N ILE A 368 1.21 -36.36 -5.53
CA ILE A 368 2.26 -35.48 -6.04
C ILE A 368 3.62 -36.12 -5.75
N ASP A 369 4.48 -36.18 -6.76
CA ASP A 369 5.89 -36.54 -6.60
C ASP A 369 6.65 -35.36 -5.99
N TRP A 370 6.54 -35.23 -4.67
CA TRP A 370 7.19 -34.17 -3.89
C TRP A 370 8.71 -34.25 -3.95
N GLU A 371 9.27 -35.44 -4.13
CA GLU A 371 10.71 -35.66 -4.25
C GLU A 371 11.23 -35.07 -5.57
N ARG A 372 10.52 -35.31 -6.68
CA ARG A 372 10.78 -34.61 -7.95
C ARG A 372 10.57 -33.11 -7.82
N LEU A 373 9.44 -32.67 -7.25
CA LEU A 373 9.12 -31.24 -7.13
C LEU A 373 10.19 -30.47 -6.34
N CYS A 374 10.70 -31.04 -5.25
CA CYS A 374 11.67 -30.39 -4.36
C CYS A 374 13.14 -30.62 -4.76
N SER A 375 13.43 -31.44 -5.78
CA SER A 375 14.79 -31.68 -6.28
C SER A 375 15.18 -30.66 -7.34
N SER A 376 15.24 -29.39 -6.96
CA SER A 376 15.66 -28.28 -7.81
C SER A 376 17.07 -27.81 -7.43
N GLN A 377 17.83 -27.35 -8.41
CA GLN A 377 19.08 -26.64 -8.14
C GLN A 377 18.75 -25.24 -7.61
N PRO A 378 19.39 -24.79 -6.51
CA PRO A 378 19.18 -23.45 -5.98
C PRO A 378 19.71 -22.41 -6.97
N THR A 379 18.89 -21.40 -7.24
CA THR A 379 19.26 -20.28 -8.10
C THR A 379 18.87 -18.96 -7.49
N MET A 380 19.46 -17.88 -7.98
CA MET A 380 18.78 -16.59 -7.91
C MET A 380 17.37 -16.70 -8.54
N PHE A 381 16.46 -15.85 -8.10
CA PHE A 381 15.04 -15.93 -8.48
C PHE A 381 14.38 -14.55 -8.32
N HIS A 382 13.14 -14.40 -8.75
CA HIS A 382 12.35 -13.20 -8.50
C HIS A 382 11.37 -13.41 -7.34
N GLY A 383 10.62 -14.51 -7.38
CA GLY A 383 9.66 -14.97 -6.37
C GLY A 383 8.23 -14.45 -6.57
N ASP A 384 8.04 -13.50 -7.49
CA ASP A 384 6.73 -13.10 -7.99
C ASP A 384 6.81 -12.73 -9.48
N PHE A 385 7.38 -13.64 -10.26
CA PHE A 385 7.73 -13.44 -11.68
C PHE A 385 6.47 -13.46 -12.57
N ILE A 386 5.75 -12.34 -12.58
CA ILE A 386 4.50 -12.13 -13.34
C ILE A 386 4.67 -10.97 -14.32
N LEU A 387 3.82 -10.88 -15.36
CA LEU A 387 3.94 -9.86 -16.40
C LEU A 387 3.86 -8.43 -15.85
N ASP A 388 3.02 -8.20 -14.83
CA ASP A 388 2.82 -6.89 -14.19
C ASP A 388 3.99 -6.45 -13.31
N ASN A 389 4.91 -7.37 -13.00
CA ASN A 389 6.13 -7.11 -12.24
C ASN A 389 7.36 -7.01 -13.15
N ILE A 390 7.18 -6.92 -14.47
CA ILE A 390 8.27 -6.84 -15.43
C ILE A 390 8.05 -5.63 -16.33
N LEU A 391 9.01 -4.71 -16.33
CA LEU A 391 9.09 -3.63 -17.30
C LEU A 391 9.92 -4.08 -18.50
N TYR A 392 9.41 -3.81 -19.69
CA TYR A 392 10.11 -3.92 -20.96
C TYR A 392 10.65 -2.56 -21.40
N LYS A 393 11.94 -2.52 -21.71
CA LYS A 393 12.69 -1.38 -22.26
C LYS A 393 13.38 -1.80 -23.55
N ASP A 394 13.77 -0.83 -24.38
CA ASP A 394 14.25 -1.05 -25.76
C ASP A 394 15.40 -2.08 -25.89
N ASP A 395 16.13 -2.36 -24.81
CA ASP A 395 17.28 -3.28 -24.74
C ASP A 395 17.23 -4.30 -23.57
N GLY A 396 16.09 -4.49 -22.90
CA GLY A 396 16.02 -5.50 -21.83
C GLY A 396 14.79 -5.44 -20.93
N PHE A 397 14.96 -5.98 -19.73
CA PHE A 397 13.90 -6.10 -18.73
C PHE A 397 14.35 -5.55 -17.38
N VAL A 398 13.41 -4.99 -16.63
CA VAL A 398 13.60 -4.58 -15.25
C VAL A 398 12.50 -5.22 -14.40
N LEU A 399 12.91 -5.85 -13.31
CA LEU A 399 12.04 -6.57 -12.40
C LEU A 399 11.56 -5.65 -11.28
N LEU A 400 10.26 -5.66 -11.03
CA LEU A 400 9.59 -4.92 -9.97
C LEU A 400 9.04 -5.90 -8.93
N ASP A 401 8.90 -5.43 -7.69
CA ASP A 401 8.23 -6.18 -6.62
C ASP A 401 8.80 -7.60 -6.32
N TRP A 402 10.12 -7.75 -6.36
CA TRP A 402 10.81 -8.99 -6.00
C TRP A 402 10.48 -9.44 -4.57
N ARG A 403 10.31 -10.74 -4.38
CA ARG A 403 10.02 -11.34 -3.07
C ARG A 403 11.17 -11.08 -2.08
N GLN A 404 10.91 -11.09 -0.79
CA GLN A 404 11.96 -10.87 0.21
C GLN A 404 12.85 -12.11 0.45
N ASP A 405 12.28 -13.32 0.33
CA ASP A 405 12.95 -14.60 0.60
C ASP A 405 12.20 -15.80 -0.03
N PHE A 406 12.87 -16.95 -0.08
CA PHE A 406 12.31 -18.28 -0.35
C PHE A 406 12.42 -19.14 0.91
N SER A 407 11.37 -19.14 1.75
CA SER A 407 11.35 -19.90 3.01
C SER A 407 12.47 -19.50 3.99
N GLY A 408 12.68 -18.19 4.11
CA GLY A 408 13.74 -17.57 4.89
C GLY A 408 15.11 -17.55 4.21
N GLU A 409 15.25 -18.13 3.03
CA GLU A 409 16.48 -18.03 2.23
C GLU A 409 16.45 -16.78 1.34
N ILE A 410 17.44 -15.90 1.49
CA ILE A 410 17.52 -14.63 0.75
C ILE A 410 18.25 -14.82 -0.57
N ALA A 411 19.31 -15.65 -0.57
CA ALA A 411 20.25 -15.74 -1.66
C ALA A 411 19.81 -16.66 -2.79
N ALA A 412 18.97 -17.65 -2.49
CA ALA A 412 18.45 -18.58 -3.47
C ALA A 412 16.96 -18.86 -3.31
N GLY A 413 16.40 -19.35 -4.40
CA GLY A 413 15.05 -19.85 -4.53
C GLY A 413 15.00 -20.80 -5.73
N ASP A 414 13.80 -21.13 -6.15
CA ASP A 414 13.59 -22.09 -7.24
C ASP A 414 13.12 -21.38 -8.50
N ARG A 415 13.90 -21.47 -9.58
CA ARG A 415 13.50 -20.99 -10.92
C ARG A 415 12.17 -21.60 -11.38
N TYR A 416 11.85 -22.83 -10.99
CA TYR A 416 10.57 -23.47 -11.34
C TYR A 416 9.39 -22.77 -10.67
N TYR A 417 9.60 -22.13 -9.52
CA TYR A 417 8.57 -21.30 -8.92
C TYR A 417 8.33 -20.02 -9.72
N ASP A 418 9.38 -19.36 -10.21
CA ASP A 418 9.24 -18.20 -11.11
C ASP A 418 8.52 -18.58 -12.40
N LEU A 419 8.90 -19.70 -13.03
CA LEU A 419 8.25 -20.20 -14.25
C LEU A 419 6.78 -20.56 -14.01
N ALA A 420 6.46 -21.18 -12.86
CA ALA A 420 5.09 -21.49 -12.49
C ALA A 420 4.27 -20.21 -12.19
N LYS A 421 4.88 -19.20 -11.57
CA LYS A 421 4.28 -17.87 -11.37
C LYS A 421 3.98 -17.18 -12.70
N PHE A 422 4.90 -17.28 -13.66
CA PHE A 422 4.69 -16.75 -15.00
C PHE A 422 3.52 -17.48 -15.70
N ASN A 423 3.52 -18.81 -15.69
CA ASN A 423 2.42 -19.61 -16.25
C ASN A 423 1.08 -19.30 -15.60
N HIS A 424 1.05 -19.15 -14.27
CA HIS A 424 -0.11 -18.72 -13.51
C HIS A 424 -0.65 -17.39 -14.07
N ASN A 425 0.21 -16.39 -14.28
CA ASN A 425 -0.20 -15.07 -14.73
C ASN A 425 -0.66 -15.06 -16.21
N LEU A 426 -0.20 -16.00 -17.04
CA LEU A 426 -0.75 -16.19 -18.40
C LEU A 426 -2.17 -16.79 -18.40
N ILE A 427 -2.58 -17.43 -17.32
CA ILE A 427 -3.92 -18.01 -17.17
C ILE A 427 -4.83 -17.03 -16.40
N PHE A 428 -4.37 -16.54 -15.26
CA PHE A 428 -5.11 -15.73 -14.29
C PHE A 428 -4.26 -14.53 -13.85
N ASN A 429 -4.60 -13.34 -14.34
CA ASN A 429 -3.88 -12.09 -14.09
C ASN A 429 -4.75 -11.02 -13.40
N HIS A 430 -4.19 -9.84 -13.18
CA HIS A 430 -4.90 -8.73 -12.55
C HIS A 430 -6.11 -8.25 -13.36
N ASP A 431 -6.02 -8.17 -14.68
CA ASP A 431 -7.14 -7.76 -15.55
C ASP A 431 -8.34 -8.70 -15.39
N ILE A 432 -8.10 -10.01 -15.29
CA ILE A 432 -9.18 -10.99 -15.10
C ILE A 432 -9.90 -10.75 -13.76
N VAL A 433 -9.16 -10.34 -12.72
CA VAL A 433 -9.74 -10.02 -11.41
C VAL A 433 -10.48 -8.69 -11.45
N SER A 434 -9.87 -7.64 -12.00
CA SER A 434 -10.47 -6.30 -12.04
C SER A 434 -11.74 -6.26 -12.88
N ASP A 435 -11.75 -7.01 -13.97
CA ASP A 435 -12.84 -6.99 -14.96
C ASP A 435 -13.88 -8.08 -14.67
N ASN A 436 -13.77 -8.77 -13.53
CA ASN A 436 -14.63 -9.88 -13.12
C ASN A 436 -14.76 -10.97 -14.21
N CYS A 437 -13.68 -11.27 -14.91
CA CYS A 437 -13.63 -12.24 -16.00
C CYS A 437 -13.42 -13.69 -15.51
N PHE A 438 -13.89 -14.01 -14.31
CA PHE A 438 -13.91 -15.36 -13.76
C PHE A 438 -15.29 -15.67 -13.20
N SER A 439 -15.68 -16.95 -13.22
CA SER A 439 -16.98 -17.39 -12.71
C SER A 439 -16.83 -18.56 -11.76
N ILE A 440 -17.68 -18.58 -10.74
CA ILE A 440 -17.89 -19.74 -9.89
C ILE A 440 -19.38 -19.91 -9.58
N GLU A 441 -19.95 -21.05 -9.96
CA GLU A 441 -21.36 -21.37 -9.77
C GLU A 441 -21.53 -22.69 -9.02
N PHE A 442 -22.53 -22.76 -8.15
CA PHE A 442 -22.91 -23.97 -7.41
C PHE A 442 -24.32 -24.37 -7.84
N LYS A 443 -24.47 -25.54 -8.49
CA LYS A 443 -25.76 -26.05 -9.01
C LYS A 443 -25.86 -27.56 -8.74
N ASN A 444 -26.91 -28.01 -8.06
CA ASN A 444 -27.20 -29.43 -7.81
C ASN A 444 -25.97 -30.23 -7.34
N GLU A 445 -25.27 -29.75 -6.30
CA GLU A 445 -24.03 -30.33 -5.76
C GLU A 445 -22.81 -30.30 -6.71
N MET A 446 -22.97 -29.75 -7.92
CA MET A 446 -21.89 -29.49 -8.87
C MET A 446 -21.35 -28.07 -8.73
N ILE A 447 -20.06 -27.94 -9.03
CA ILE A 447 -19.33 -26.69 -9.03
C ILE A 447 -18.86 -26.42 -10.45
N PHE A 448 -19.16 -25.23 -10.96
CA PHE A 448 -18.66 -24.78 -12.25
C PHE A 448 -17.68 -23.65 -12.02
N CYS A 449 -16.50 -23.73 -12.63
CA CYS A 449 -15.48 -22.68 -12.58
C CYS A 449 -14.94 -22.44 -13.97
N ASP A 450 -14.94 -21.19 -14.41
CA ASP A 450 -14.42 -20.82 -15.71
C ASP A 450 -13.72 -19.46 -15.67
N ILE A 451 -12.92 -19.21 -16.70
CA ILE A 451 -12.11 -18.01 -16.85
C ILE A 451 -12.16 -17.49 -18.28
N HIS A 452 -12.46 -16.21 -18.43
CA HIS A 452 -12.41 -15.52 -19.71
C HIS A 452 -11.05 -14.82 -19.84
N ARG A 453 -10.12 -15.47 -20.53
CA ARG A 453 -8.80 -14.92 -20.83
C ARG A 453 -8.66 -14.55 -22.31
N SER A 454 -7.76 -13.62 -22.62
CA SER A 454 -7.52 -13.22 -24.00
C SER A 454 -6.94 -14.36 -24.85
N HIS A 455 -7.29 -14.37 -26.13
CA HIS A 455 -6.75 -15.35 -27.08
C HIS A 455 -5.22 -15.21 -27.21
N ASN A 456 -4.70 -13.98 -27.18
CA ASN A 456 -3.26 -13.71 -27.19
C ASN A 456 -2.55 -14.44 -26.03
N LEU A 457 -3.04 -14.33 -24.79
CA LEU A 457 -2.44 -15.02 -23.65
C LEU A 457 -2.47 -16.55 -23.79
N THR A 458 -3.47 -17.11 -24.48
CA THR A 458 -3.52 -18.55 -24.79
C THR A 458 -2.39 -18.95 -25.75
N ILE A 459 -2.15 -18.15 -26.81
CA ILE A 459 -1.04 -18.36 -27.75
C ILE A 459 0.31 -18.24 -27.02
N ILE A 460 0.49 -17.19 -26.22
CA ILE A 460 1.71 -16.96 -25.44
C ILE A 460 1.97 -18.11 -24.46
N GLN A 461 0.93 -18.64 -23.80
CA GLN A 461 1.08 -19.79 -22.91
C GLN A 461 1.53 -21.03 -23.66
N GLN A 462 0.94 -21.33 -24.83
CA GLN A 462 1.37 -22.48 -25.62
C GLN A 462 2.84 -22.35 -26.02
N LYS A 463 3.21 -21.18 -26.57
CA LYS A 463 4.60 -20.86 -26.93
C LYS A 463 5.55 -20.98 -25.74
N PHE A 464 5.14 -20.56 -24.55
CA PHE A 464 5.91 -20.68 -23.32
C PHE A 464 6.20 -22.14 -22.97
N ILE A 465 5.18 -23.00 -23.00
CA ILE A 465 5.35 -24.44 -22.74
C ILE A 465 6.28 -25.09 -23.79
N ASP A 466 6.09 -24.79 -25.07
CA ASP A 466 6.91 -25.33 -26.16
C ASP A 466 8.39 -24.92 -26.01
N LEU A 467 8.65 -23.66 -25.64
CA LEU A 467 10.01 -23.16 -25.39
C LEU A 467 10.66 -23.85 -24.20
N LEU A 468 9.91 -24.06 -23.12
CA LEU A 468 10.42 -24.74 -21.93
C LEU A 468 10.76 -26.20 -22.20
N GLU A 469 9.90 -26.91 -22.94
CA GLU A 469 10.17 -28.28 -23.38
C GLU A 469 11.44 -28.35 -24.23
N LYS A 470 11.55 -27.47 -25.23
CA LYS A 470 12.72 -27.39 -26.11
C LYS A 470 14.02 -27.13 -25.35
N ARG A 471 13.95 -26.36 -24.24
CA ARG A 471 15.10 -26.05 -23.38
C ARG A 471 15.37 -27.11 -22.31
N GLY A 472 14.59 -28.20 -22.26
CA GLY A 472 14.78 -29.30 -21.33
C GLY A 472 14.31 -29.01 -19.90
N TYR A 473 13.42 -28.04 -19.70
CA TYR A 473 12.80 -27.81 -18.40
C TYR A 473 11.84 -28.94 -18.04
N ASP A 474 11.77 -29.24 -16.74
CA ASP A 474 10.82 -30.20 -16.21
C ASP A 474 9.39 -29.61 -16.17
N LEU A 475 8.61 -29.85 -17.23
CA LEU A 475 7.23 -29.39 -17.33
C LEU A 475 6.34 -29.91 -16.22
N TYR A 476 6.64 -31.08 -15.62
CA TYR A 476 5.87 -31.60 -14.49
C TYR A 476 5.89 -30.61 -13.33
N LYS A 477 7.06 -30.05 -12.99
CA LYS A 477 7.19 -29.08 -11.90
C LYS A 477 6.33 -27.85 -12.13
N ILE A 478 6.37 -27.30 -13.34
CA ILE A 478 5.66 -26.06 -13.71
C ILE A 478 4.15 -26.31 -13.67
N LYS A 479 3.69 -27.42 -14.26
CA LYS A 479 2.28 -27.82 -14.32
C LYS A 479 1.70 -28.11 -12.94
N ILE A 480 2.47 -28.66 -12.01
CA ILE A 480 2.01 -28.92 -10.63
C ILE A 480 2.10 -27.65 -9.76
N LEU A 481 3.17 -26.86 -9.86
CA LEU A 481 3.32 -25.64 -9.06
C LEU A 481 2.29 -24.56 -9.42
N THR A 482 1.87 -24.47 -10.69
CA THR A 482 0.88 -23.48 -11.15
C THR A 482 -0.44 -23.54 -10.37
N PRO A 483 -1.15 -24.68 -10.28
CA PRO A 483 -2.37 -24.78 -9.48
C PRO A 483 -2.12 -24.75 -7.97
N LEU A 484 -0.94 -25.20 -7.49
CA LEU A 484 -0.56 -24.99 -6.08
C LEU A 484 -0.47 -23.50 -5.72
N ILE A 485 -0.08 -22.62 -6.65
CA ILE A 485 -0.11 -21.16 -6.45
C ILE A 485 -1.55 -20.68 -6.23
N TRP A 486 -2.52 -21.12 -7.03
CA TRP A 486 -3.93 -20.75 -6.84
C TRP A 486 -4.50 -21.23 -5.50
N LEU A 487 -4.22 -22.48 -5.12
CA LEU A 487 -4.59 -23.02 -3.80
C LEU A 487 -3.97 -22.21 -2.66
N ASN A 488 -2.71 -21.81 -2.81
CA ASN A 488 -2.04 -20.93 -1.85
C ASN A 488 -2.65 -19.51 -1.79
N MET A 489 -3.24 -19.01 -2.88
CA MET A 489 -3.85 -17.68 -2.90
C MET A 489 -5.25 -17.67 -2.27
N ALA A 490 -5.98 -18.80 -2.31
CA ALA A 490 -7.36 -18.90 -1.83
C ALA A 490 -7.64 -18.26 -0.44
N PRO A 491 -6.88 -18.55 0.65
CA PRO A 491 -7.15 -17.98 1.98
C PRO A 491 -6.81 -16.48 2.13
N LEU A 492 -6.20 -15.87 1.11
CA LEU A 492 -5.77 -14.47 1.14
C LEU A 492 -6.78 -13.52 0.50
N HIS A 493 -7.85 -14.04 -0.07
CA HIS A 493 -8.87 -13.27 -0.77
C HIS A 493 -10.25 -13.47 -0.12
N LEU A 494 -11.18 -12.58 -0.45
CA LEU A 494 -12.58 -12.69 -0.04
C LEU A 494 -13.42 -13.37 -1.12
N TYR A 495 -14.66 -13.72 -0.79
CA TYR A 495 -15.64 -14.23 -1.74
C TYR A 495 -15.95 -13.18 -2.83
N PRO A 496 -16.15 -13.56 -4.11
CA PRO A 496 -16.15 -14.93 -4.66
C PRO A 496 -14.77 -15.49 -5.03
N LEU A 497 -13.73 -14.64 -5.02
CA LEU A 497 -12.40 -14.98 -5.51
C LEU A 497 -11.74 -16.12 -4.73
N ASN A 498 -11.89 -16.15 -3.40
CA ASN A 498 -11.32 -17.23 -2.58
C ASN A 498 -11.81 -18.62 -2.98
N LYS A 499 -13.12 -18.78 -3.20
CA LYS A 499 -13.73 -20.04 -3.62
C LYS A 499 -13.31 -20.39 -5.03
N PHE A 500 -13.32 -19.42 -5.96
CA PHE A 500 -12.84 -19.63 -7.32
C PHE A 500 -11.41 -20.19 -7.31
N LEU A 501 -10.47 -19.52 -6.62
CA LEU A 501 -9.06 -19.94 -6.54
C LEU A 501 -8.91 -21.36 -5.96
N PHE A 502 -9.68 -21.70 -4.93
CA PHE A 502 -9.65 -23.04 -4.35
C PHE A 502 -10.14 -24.11 -5.34
N TYR A 503 -11.34 -23.96 -5.88
CA TYR A 503 -11.93 -24.99 -6.75
C TYR A 503 -11.25 -25.06 -8.12
N PHE A 504 -10.86 -23.91 -8.70
CA PHE A 504 -10.08 -23.85 -9.92
C PHE A 504 -8.67 -24.44 -9.71
N GLY A 505 -8.03 -24.14 -8.57
CA GLY A 505 -6.78 -24.75 -8.13
C GLY A 505 -6.86 -26.27 -8.04
N LYS A 506 -7.83 -26.77 -7.27
CA LYS A 506 -8.08 -28.19 -7.04
C LYS A 506 -8.39 -28.94 -8.35
N TYR A 507 -9.22 -28.34 -9.21
CA TYR A 507 -9.58 -28.88 -10.52
C TYR A 507 -8.36 -29.06 -11.43
N ASN A 508 -7.58 -28.00 -11.62
CA ASN A 508 -6.44 -28.05 -12.52
C ASN A 508 -5.31 -28.95 -11.97
N LEU A 509 -5.07 -28.94 -10.65
CA LEU A 509 -4.10 -29.85 -10.05
C LEU A 509 -4.44 -31.32 -10.30
N TRP A 510 -5.71 -31.69 -10.13
CA TRP A 510 -6.17 -33.05 -10.40
C TRP A 510 -5.99 -33.43 -11.87
N ARG A 511 -6.36 -32.53 -12.80
CA ARG A 511 -6.18 -32.78 -14.24
C ARG A 511 -4.71 -32.98 -14.63
N GLU A 512 -3.81 -32.16 -14.11
CA GLU A 512 -2.38 -32.31 -14.39
C GLU A 512 -1.86 -33.66 -13.88
N LEU A 513 -2.25 -34.08 -12.67
CA LEU A 513 -1.85 -35.38 -12.12
C LEU A 513 -2.41 -36.57 -12.91
N CYS A 514 -3.66 -36.49 -13.37
CA CYS A 514 -4.26 -37.53 -14.23
C CYS A 514 -3.67 -37.58 -15.64
N SER A 515 -3.08 -36.47 -16.12
CA SER A 515 -2.42 -36.43 -17.43
C SER A 515 -0.95 -36.89 -17.40
N CYS A 516 -0.35 -36.92 -16.21
CA CYS A 516 1.04 -37.32 -15.98
C CYS A 516 1.21 -38.81 -15.63
N THR A 517 0.10 -39.52 -15.39
CA THR A 517 -0.02 -40.98 -15.27
C THR A 517 -0.37 -41.58 -16.62
#